data_AF-A0A2N5K416-F1
#
_entry.id   AF-A0A2N5K416-F1
#
_cell.length_a   1.000
_cell.length_b   1.000
_cell.length_c   1.000
_cell.angle_alpha   90.00
_cell.angle_beta   90.00
_cell.angle_gamma   90.00
#
_symmetry.space_group_name_H-M   'P 1'
#
loop_
_entity.id
_entity.type
_entity.pdbx_description
1 polymer ?
#
loop_
_entity_poly.entity_id
_entity_poly.type
_entity_poly.pdbx_seq_one_letter_code
_entity_poly.pdbx_strand_id
1 'polypeptide(L)'
;MQPEAMSDSERVARWRQRVWHVVHVARTDSAFLEASAMQREVQADQLAARGWRALQAGDHVQAERYFRAALHHDPYCYSGWIGLSRATAAQDERKACLQAAFDLQYLVANLERMR
;
A
#
# COMPACT_ATOMS: atom_id res chain seq x y z
N MET A 1 -13.28 31.17 6.49
CA MET A 1 -12.44 30.56 5.44
C MET A 1 -12.84 29.11 5.32
N GLN A 2 -13.60 28.74 4.29
CA GLN A 2 -13.88 27.33 4.01
C GLN A 2 -12.61 26.73 3.38
N PRO A 3 -12.16 25.53 3.78
CA PRO A 3 -11.04 24.89 3.12
C PRO A 3 -11.43 24.61 1.67
N GLU A 4 -10.71 25.20 0.71
CA GLU A 4 -10.90 24.94 -0.72
C GLU A 4 -10.75 23.44 -0.98
N ALA A 5 -11.73 22.86 -1.68
CA ALA A 5 -11.69 21.45 -2.02
C ALA A 5 -10.51 21.21 -2.97
N MET A 6 -9.58 20.33 -2.57
CA MET A 6 -8.40 19.96 -3.37
C MET A 6 -8.80 19.54 -4.79
N SER A 7 -8.05 20.02 -5.77
CA SER A 7 -8.17 19.62 -7.17
C SER A 7 -7.70 18.18 -7.41
N ASP A 8 -8.08 17.57 -8.52
CA ASP A 8 -7.68 16.19 -8.87
C ASP A 8 -6.16 16.07 -9.09
N SER A 9 -5.51 17.10 -9.64
CA SER A 9 -4.05 17.12 -9.83
C SER A 9 -3.30 17.11 -8.50
N GLU A 10 -3.79 17.84 -7.49
CA GLU A 10 -3.24 17.83 -6.13
C GLU A 10 -3.45 16.48 -5.43
N ARG A 11 -4.59 15.83 -5.65
CA ARG A 11 -4.86 14.47 -5.12
C ARG A 11 -3.89 13.46 -5.71
N VAL A 12 -3.68 13.47 -7.03
CA VAL A 12 -2.71 12.60 -7.71
C VAL A 12 -1.29 12.84 -7.21
N ALA A 13 -0.87 14.10 -7.06
CA ALA A 13 0.47 14.44 -6.57
C ALA A 13 0.71 13.91 -5.15
N ARG A 14 -0.26 14.10 -4.24
CA ARG A 14 -0.17 13.59 -2.87
C ARG A 14 -0.19 12.07 -2.80
N TRP A 15 -1.00 11.41 -3.62
CA TRP A 15 -1.01 9.94 -3.71
C TRP A 15 0.36 9.40 -4.17
N ARG A 16 0.94 9.98 -5.24
CA ARG A 16 2.28 9.62 -5.71
C ARG A 16 3.36 9.81 -4.64
N GLN A 17 3.31 10.91 -3.89
CA GLN A 17 4.27 11.16 -2.81
C GLN A 17 4.18 10.10 -1.70
N ARG A 18 2.97 9.70 -1.30
CA ARG A 18 2.74 8.63 -0.31
C ARG A 18 3.24 7.27 -0.80
N VAL A 19 2.88 6.92 -2.03
CA VAL A 19 3.34 5.69 -2.69
C VAL A 19 4.86 5.65 -2.72
N TRP A 20 5.50 6.73 -3.16
CA TRP A 20 6.95 6.82 -3.23
C TRP A 20 7.58 6.60 -1.85
N HIS A 21 7.06 7.25 -0.80
CA HIS A 21 7.59 7.10 0.55
C HIS A 21 7.54 5.64 1.04
N VAL A 22 6.38 4.99 0.91
CA VAL A 22 6.16 3.63 1.43
C VAL A 22 6.92 2.59 0.62
N VAL A 23 6.96 2.72 -0.71
CA VAL A 23 7.75 1.84 -1.57
C VAL A 23 9.24 2.04 -1.30
N HIS A 24 9.69 3.27 -1.06
CA HIS A 24 11.10 3.53 -0.73
C HIS A 24 11.48 2.94 0.64
N VAL A 25 10.65 3.11 1.67
CA VAL A 25 10.84 2.51 2.99
C VAL A 25 10.86 0.97 2.90
N ALA A 26 9.94 0.38 2.14
CA ALA A 26 9.92 -1.07 1.89
C ALA A 26 11.20 -1.57 1.19
N ARG A 27 11.80 -0.76 0.30
CA ARG A 27 13.05 -1.11 -0.40
C ARG A 27 14.29 -1.07 0.49
N THR A 28 14.25 -0.33 1.59
CA THR A 28 15.36 -0.23 2.55
C THR A 28 15.30 -1.27 3.66
N ASP A 29 14.23 -2.06 3.75
CA ASP A 29 14.10 -3.15 4.73
C ASP A 29 14.88 -4.40 4.26
N SER A 30 15.73 -4.97 5.12
CA SER A 30 16.55 -6.13 4.77
C SER A 30 15.73 -7.40 4.50
N ALA A 31 14.56 -7.54 5.12
CA ALA A 31 13.63 -8.66 4.85
C ALA A 31 13.07 -8.60 3.42
N PHE A 32 13.07 -7.42 2.80
CA PHE A 32 12.65 -7.23 1.41
C PHE A 32 13.74 -7.66 0.40
N LEU A 33 15.02 -7.47 0.69
CA LEU A 33 16.11 -7.95 -0.18
C LEU A 33 16.10 -9.49 -0.28
N GLU A 34 15.85 -10.17 0.84
CA GLU A 34 15.74 -11.64 0.87
C GLU A 34 14.51 -12.15 0.12
N ALA A 35 13.36 -11.49 0.25
CA ALA A 35 12.12 -11.89 -0.43
C ALA A 35 12.13 -11.59 -1.94
N SER A 36 12.68 -10.43 -2.35
CA SER A 36 12.75 -10.01 -3.76
C SER A 36 13.83 -10.76 -4.57
N ALA A 37 14.91 -11.19 -3.91
CA ALA A 37 15.95 -12.01 -4.55
C ALA A 37 15.47 -13.43 -4.92
N MET A 38 14.36 -13.91 -4.32
CA MET A 38 13.94 -15.31 -4.45
C MET A 38 12.91 -15.62 -5.53
N GLN A 39 12.19 -14.66 -6.15
CA GLN A 39 11.14 -15.03 -7.13
C GLN A 39 10.99 -14.11 -8.35
N ARG A 40 11.06 -14.72 -9.55
CA ARG A 40 10.36 -14.29 -10.77
C ARG A 40 8.85 -14.51 -10.55
N GLU A 41 8.03 -13.53 -10.92
CA GLU A 41 6.56 -13.60 -11.04
C GLU A 41 5.73 -13.88 -9.78
N VAL A 42 6.00 -13.24 -8.64
CA VAL A 42 4.98 -13.17 -7.58
C VAL A 42 4.12 -11.95 -7.80
N GLN A 43 2.87 -12.18 -8.21
CA GLN A 43 1.88 -11.11 -8.35
C GLN A 43 1.55 -10.53 -6.96
N ALA A 44 1.41 -9.20 -6.88
CA ALA A 44 1.15 -8.47 -5.63
C ALA A 44 -0.06 -9.02 -4.85
N ASP A 45 -1.11 -9.47 -5.55
CA ASP A 45 -2.29 -10.06 -4.92
C ASP A 45 -1.99 -11.36 -4.17
N GLN A 46 -1.04 -12.17 -4.64
CA GLN A 46 -0.64 -13.39 -3.95
C GLN A 46 0.12 -13.07 -2.66
N LEU A 47 0.95 -12.03 -2.67
CA LEU A 47 1.63 -11.52 -1.49
C LEU A 47 0.61 -10.97 -0.49
N ALA A 48 -0.34 -10.16 -0.95
CA ALA A 48 -1.42 -9.65 -0.11
C ALA A 48 -2.25 -10.78 0.51
N ALA A 49 -2.57 -11.84 -0.25
CA ALA A 49 -3.27 -13.01 0.27
C ALA A 49 -2.48 -13.73 1.38
N ARG A 50 -1.15 -13.83 1.25
CA ARG A 50 -0.29 -14.36 2.33
C ARG A 50 -0.31 -13.44 3.56
N GLY A 51 -0.28 -12.13 3.36
CA GLY A 51 -0.42 -11.14 4.44
C GLY A 51 -1.72 -11.29 5.23
N TRP A 52 -2.83 -11.52 4.52
CA TRP A 52 -4.12 -11.79 5.18
C TRP A 52 -4.10 -13.06 6.00
N ARG A 53 -3.51 -14.15 5.50
CA ARG A 53 -3.38 -15.40 6.27
C ARG A 53 -2.55 -15.20 7.54
N ALA A 54 -1.47 -14.43 7.46
CA ALA A 54 -0.65 -14.09 8.62
C ALA A 54 -1.44 -13.27 9.66
N LEU A 55 -2.24 -12.29 9.25
CA LEU A 55 -3.15 -11.56 10.16
C LEU A 55 -4.15 -12.48 10.85
N GLN A 56 -4.75 -13.44 10.12
CA GLN A 56 -5.67 -14.40 10.71
C GLN A 56 -4.99 -15.32 11.74
N ALA A 57 -3.70 -15.59 11.56
CA ALA A 57 -2.87 -16.33 12.50
C ALA A 57 -2.38 -15.46 13.69
N GLY A 58 -2.69 -14.16 13.72
CA GLY A 58 -2.20 -13.22 14.73
C GLY A 58 -0.75 -12.76 14.53
N ASP A 59 -0.12 -13.13 13.42
CA ASP A 59 1.26 -12.74 13.10
C ASP A 59 1.27 -11.40 12.35
N HIS A 60 1.18 -10.31 13.12
CA HIS A 60 1.18 -8.95 12.60
C HIS A 60 2.49 -8.58 11.89
N VAL A 61 3.63 -9.07 12.39
CA VAL A 61 4.96 -8.75 11.84
C VAL A 61 5.12 -9.37 10.45
N GLN A 62 4.77 -10.64 10.31
CA GLN A 62 4.87 -11.32 9.02
C GLN A 62 3.82 -10.80 8.03
N ALA A 63 2.63 -10.45 8.51
CA ALA A 63 1.63 -9.80 7.69
C ALA A 63 2.13 -8.47 7.10
N GLU A 64 2.74 -7.63 7.94
CA GLU A 64 3.31 -6.36 7.52
C GLU A 64 4.34 -6.54 6.39
N ARG A 65 5.24 -7.52 6.53
CA ARG A 65 6.24 -7.86 5.50
C ARG A 65 5.58 -8.24 4.17
N TYR A 66 4.56 -9.09 4.20
CA TYR A 66 3.87 -9.51 2.98
C TYR A 66 3.13 -8.36 2.29
N PHE A 67 2.49 -7.46 3.05
CA PHE A 67 1.81 -6.31 2.46
C PHE A 67 2.80 -5.28 1.90
N ARG A 68 3.91 -5.00 2.59
CA ARG A 68 4.98 -4.16 2.05
C ARG A 68 5.57 -4.74 0.76
N ALA A 69 5.77 -6.06 0.70
CA ALA A 69 6.22 -6.74 -0.51
C ALA A 69 5.17 -6.60 -1.64
N ALA A 70 3.88 -6.78 -1.36
CA ALA A 70 2.82 -6.58 -2.34
C ALA A 70 2.85 -5.17 -2.95
N LEU A 71 2.96 -4.14 -2.09
CA LEU A 71 3.03 -2.73 -2.50
C LEU A 71 4.30 -2.38 -3.25
N HIS A 72 5.40 -3.09 -2.98
CA HIS A 72 6.62 -2.93 -3.74
C HIS A 72 6.45 -3.41 -5.20
N HIS A 73 5.85 -4.58 -5.39
CA HIS A 73 5.63 -5.15 -6.72
C HIS A 73 4.53 -4.42 -7.50
N ASP A 74 3.44 -4.06 -6.82
CA ASP A 74 2.38 -3.24 -7.38
C ASP A 74 1.87 -2.20 -6.36
N PRO A 75 2.27 -0.93 -6.51
CA PRO A 75 1.78 0.14 -5.67
C PRO A 75 0.27 0.44 -5.83
N TYR A 76 -0.37 -0.09 -6.87
CA TYR A 76 -1.82 -0.01 -7.10
C TYR A 76 -2.58 -1.20 -6.47
N CYS A 77 -1.90 -2.09 -5.75
CA CYS A 77 -2.56 -3.18 -5.02
C CYS A 77 -3.33 -2.60 -3.81
N TYR A 78 -4.63 -2.36 -3.99
CA TYR A 78 -5.53 -1.87 -2.94
C TYR A 78 -5.48 -2.76 -1.69
N SER A 79 -5.45 -4.08 -1.89
CA SER A 79 -5.37 -5.04 -0.78
C SER A 79 -4.08 -4.91 0.02
N GLY A 80 -2.96 -4.50 -0.61
CA GLY A 80 -1.70 -4.23 0.07
C GLY A 80 -1.82 -3.07 1.05
N TRP A 81 -2.45 -1.97 0.63
CA TRP A 81 -2.65 -0.78 1.47
C TRP A 81 -3.59 -1.03 2.66
N ILE A 82 -4.73 -1.69 2.41
CA ILE A 82 -5.67 -2.04 3.47
C ILE A 82 -5.05 -3.03 4.44
N GLY A 83 -4.34 -4.03 3.94
CA GLY A 83 -3.60 -4.99 4.74
C GLY A 83 -2.55 -4.35 5.64
N LEU A 84 -1.71 -3.47 5.08
CA LEU A 84 -0.65 -2.79 5.82
C LEU A 84 -1.21 -1.91 6.94
N SER A 85 -2.33 -1.22 6.71
CA SER A 85 -2.99 -0.41 7.74
C SER A 85 -3.45 -1.23 8.97
N ARG A 86 -3.81 -2.51 8.75
CA ARG A 86 -4.25 -3.43 9.81
C ARG A 86 -3.10 -4.14 10.49
N ALA A 87 -1.99 -4.35 9.78
CA ALA A 87 -0.81 -5.00 10.31
C ALA A 87 0.07 -4.05 11.14
N THR A 88 0.16 -2.77 10.76
CA THR A 88 1.01 -1.80 11.47
C THR A 88 0.43 -1.42 12.85
N ALA A 89 1.33 -1.35 13.83
CA ALA A 89 1.04 -0.85 15.17
C ALA A 89 1.10 0.69 15.24
N ALA A 90 1.84 1.34 14.33
CA ALA A 90 2.02 2.78 14.33
C ALA A 90 0.75 3.50 13.82
N GLN A 91 0.17 4.35 14.67
CA GLN A 91 -1.07 5.05 14.35
C GLN A 91 -0.94 5.96 13.11
N ASP A 92 0.20 6.62 12.95
CA ASP A 92 0.43 7.54 11.83
C ASP A 92 0.58 6.78 10.51
N GLU A 93 1.29 5.65 10.52
CA GLU A 93 1.42 4.79 9.35
C GLU A 93 0.07 4.16 8.96
N ARG A 94 -0.72 3.72 9.95
CA ARG A 94 -2.09 3.23 9.72
C ARG A 94 -2.93 4.25 8.98
N LYS A 95 -2.93 5.51 9.44
CA LYS A 95 -3.67 6.60 8.79
C LYS A 95 -3.17 6.84 7.37
N ALA A 96 -1.85 6.87 7.17
CA ALA A 96 -1.26 7.07 5.85
C ALA A 96 -1.66 5.95 4.86
N CYS A 97 -1.65 4.69 5.30
CA CYS A 97 -2.05 3.54 4.49
C CYS A 97 -3.53 3.58 4.11
N LEU A 98 -4.41 3.90 5.07
CA LEU A 98 -5.85 4.05 4.79
C LEU A 98 -6.12 5.18 3.80
N GLN A 99 -5.44 6.32 3.97
CA GLN A 99 -5.59 7.44 3.05
C GLN A 99 -5.14 7.05 1.63
N ALA A 100 -4.01 6.34 1.49
CA ALA A 100 -3.54 5.85 0.19
C ALA A 100 -4.54 4.89 -0.47
N ALA A 101 -5.18 4.01 0.29
CA ALA A 101 -6.22 3.11 -0.22
C ALA A 101 -7.44 3.89 -0.75
N PHE A 102 -7.91 4.90 -0.01
CA PHE A 102 -9.03 5.75 -0.44
C PHE A 102 -8.69 6.59 -1.66
N ASP A 103 -7.49 7.17 -1.70
CA ASP A 103 -7.03 7.93 -2.86
C ASP A 103 -6.99 7.04 -4.11
N LEU A 104 -6.46 5.82 -3.98
CA LEU A 104 -6.40 4.86 -5.07
C LEU A 104 -7.80 4.51 -5.59
N GLN A 105 -8.73 4.22 -4.67
CA GLN A 105 -10.12 3.93 -5.04
C GLN A 105 -10.79 5.12 -5.76
N TYR A 106 -10.58 6.33 -5.26
CA TYR A 106 -11.09 7.56 -5.89
C TYR A 106 -10.49 7.76 -7.29
N LEU A 107 -9.17 7.57 -7.44
CA LEU A 107 -8.47 7.76 -8.70
C LEU A 107 -8.91 6.74 -9.75
N VAL A 108 -9.02 5.45 -9.38
CA VAL A 108 -9.53 4.41 -10.29
C VAL A 108 -10.96 4.73 -10.73
N ALA A 109 -11.85 5.04 -9.79
CA ALA A 109 -13.25 5.33 -10.09
C ALA A 109 -13.44 6.58 -10.97
N ASN A 110 -12.57 7.59 -10.84
CA ASN A 110 -12.65 8.80 -11.67
C ASN A 110 -11.93 8.68 -13.01
N LEU A 111 -10.84 7.91 -13.09
CA LEU A 111 -10.18 7.62 -14.36
C LEU A 111 -11.07 6.81 -15.30
N GLU A 112 -11.92 5.92 -14.77
CA GLU A 112 -12.93 5.19 -15.55
C GLU A 112 -14.04 6.09 -16.08
N ARG A 113 -14.38 7.20 -15.38
CA ARG A 113 -15.41 8.15 -15.80
C ARG A 113 -14.95 9.15 -16.87
N MET A 114 -13.64 9.28 -17.08
CA MET A 114 -13.05 10.18 -18.08
C MET A 114 -12.70 9.47 -19.40
N ARG A 115 -12.93 8.16 -19.50
CA ARG A 115 -12.85 7.38 -20.74
C ARG A 115 -14.19 7.33 -21.44
#